data_AF-A0A7V9GGW2-F1
#
_entry.id   AF-A0A7V9GGW2-F1
#
_cell.length_a   1.000
_cell.length_b   1.000
_cell.length_c   1.000
_cell.angle_alpha   90.00
_cell.angle_beta   90.00
_cell.angle_gamma   90.00
#
_symmetry.space_group_name_H-M   'P 1'
#
loop_
_entity.id
_entity.type
_entity.pdbx_description
1 polymer ?
#
loop_
_entity_poly.entity_id
_entity_poly.type
_entity_poly.pdbx_seq_one_letter_code
_entity_poly.pdbx_strand_id
1 'polypeptide(L)' 'MERAGIPTALLCNLTSIALRVGAPRIVPTRGIPYPTGDPSVSPAEERAWRRRLLERALEAITTPVKEPTVFAVD' A
#
# COMPACT_ATOMS: atom_id res chain seq x y z
N MET A 1 -14.55 8.92 0.92
CA MET A 1 -13.95 8.31 2.12
C MET A 1 -13.22 9.36 2.95
N GLU A 2 -12.05 9.87 2.52
CA GLU A 2 -11.30 10.90 3.29
C GLU A 2 -12.12 12.14 3.63
N ARG A 3 -12.84 12.71 2.66
CA ARG A 3 -13.71 13.89 2.88
C ARG A 3 -14.85 13.64 3.87
N ALA A 4 -15.19 12.37 4.11
CA ALA A 4 -16.19 11.95 5.08
C ALA A 4 -15.55 11.56 6.44
N GLY A 5 -14.26 11.85 6.65
CA GLY A 5 -13.54 11.53 7.88
C GLY A 5 -13.09 10.07 7.99
N ILE A 6 -13.16 9.29 6.90
CA ILE A 6 -12.72 7.89 6.89
C ILE A 6 -11.34 7.82 6.22
N PRO A 7 -10.25 7.56 6.96
CA PRO A 7 -8.92 7.46 6.37
C PRO A 7 -8.83 6.27 5.42
N THR A 8 -8.00 6.40 4.39
CA THR A 8 -7.81 5.40 3.33
C THR A 8 -6.35 5.29 2.93
N ALA A 9 -5.90 4.08 2.62
CA ALA A 9 -4.62 3.81 2.00
C ALA A 9 -4.84 3.00 0.71
N LEU A 10 -4.22 3.45 -0.39
CA LEU A 10 -4.29 2.78 -1.68
C LEU A 10 -3.06 1.88 -1.86
N LEU A 11 -3.29 0.57 -1.92
CA LEU A 11 -2.27 -0.42 -2.26
C LEU A 11 -2.21 -0.54 -3.78
N CYS A 12 -1.10 -0.12 -4.40
CA CYS A 12 -0.97 -0.17 -5.86
C CYS A 12 0.49 -0.15 -6.32
N ASN A 13 0.75 -0.66 -7.53
CA ASN A 13 2.08 -0.61 -8.13
C ASN A 13 2.32 0.63 -9.00
N LEU A 14 1.25 1.25 -9.51
CA LEU A 14 1.30 2.45 -10.36
C LEU A 14 1.30 3.72 -9.51
N THR A 15 2.30 3.87 -8.63
CA THR A 15 2.37 4.95 -7.64
C THR A 15 2.36 6.34 -8.27
N SER A 16 2.98 6.51 -9.45
CA SER A 16 2.98 7.79 -10.16
C SER A 16 1.60 8.23 -10.66
N ILE A 17 0.71 7.28 -10.98
CA ILE A 17 -0.68 7.57 -11.34
C ILE A 17 -1.47 7.92 -10.08
N ALA A 18 -1.31 7.12 -9.02
CA ALA A 18 -1.95 7.37 -7.72
C ALA A 18 -1.62 8.77 -7.16
N LEU A 19 -0.37 9.22 -7.30
CA LEU A 19 0.06 10.58 -6.94
C LEU A 19 -0.67 11.64 -7.77
N ARG A 20 -0.74 11.48 -9.09
CA ARG A 20 -1.40 12.46 -9.98
C ARG A 20 -2.89 12.59 -9.72
N VAL A 21 -3.57 11.51 -9.37
CA VAL A 21 -5.01 11.54 -9.06
C VAL A 21 -5.30 11.95 -7.60
N GLY A 22 -4.26 12.18 -6.79
CA GLY A 22 -4.39 12.69 -5.43
C GLY A 22 -4.80 11.64 -4.40
N ALA A 23 -4.37 10.38 -4.56
CA ALA A 23 -4.54 9.38 -3.52
C ALA A 23 -3.79 9.84 -2.24
N PRO A 24 -4.44 9.85 -1.07
CA PRO A 24 -3.89 10.47 0.14
C PRO A 24 -2.66 9.72 0.66
N ARG A 25 -2.76 8.39 0.73
CA ARG A 25 -1.72 7.48 1.23
C ARG A 25 -1.57 6.36 0.22
N ILE A 26 -0.36 6.13 -0.23
CA ILE A 26 -0.06 5.17 -1.30
C ILE A 26 0.95 4.17 -0.76
N VAL A 27 0.61 2.89 -0.82
CA VAL A 27 1.47 1.79 -0.38
C VAL A 27 1.87 1.00 -1.63
N PRO A 28 3.14 1.02 -2.05
CA PRO A 28 3.61 0.21 -3.16
C PRO A 28 3.37 -1.27 -2.89
N THR A 29 2.89 -1.97 -3.90
CA THR A 29 2.74 -3.43 -3.90
C THR A 29 3.98 -4.12 -4.47
N ARG A 30 4.04 -5.45 -4.47
CA ARG A 30 5.21 -6.21 -4.96
C ARG A 30 5.50 -5.97 -6.44
N GLY A 31 4.44 -5.84 -7.23
CA GLY A 31 4.51 -5.74 -8.68
C GLY A 31 3.15 -5.55 -9.31
N ILE A 32 3.13 -5.47 -10.64
CA ILE A 32 1.89 -5.51 -11.43
C ILE A 32 1.29 -6.91 -11.43
N PRO A 33 2.05 -7.98 -11.80
CA PRO A 33 1.60 -9.33 -11.50
C PRO A 33 1.69 -9.57 -10.00
N TYR A 34 0.67 -10.25 -9.46
CA TYR A 34 0.63 -10.65 -8.04
C TYR A 34 0.89 -9.49 -7.08
N PRO A 35 0.07 -8.41 -7.09
CA PRO A 35 0.34 -7.22 -6.29
C PRO A 35 0.46 -7.54 -4.79
N THR A 36 -0.28 -8.54 -4.32
CA THR A 36 -0.34 -8.93 -2.92
C THR A 36 0.29 -10.30 -2.63
N GLY A 37 1.16 -10.82 -3.50
CA GLY A 37 1.80 -12.11 -3.26
C GLY A 37 2.82 -12.48 -4.32
N ASP A 38 3.32 -13.71 -4.29
CA ASP A 38 4.20 -14.24 -5.33
C ASP A 38 4.10 -15.76 -5.35
N PRO A 39 3.64 -16.38 -6.45
CA PRO A 39 3.52 -17.84 -6.52
C PRO A 39 4.86 -18.56 -6.67
N SER A 40 5.96 -17.84 -6.93
CA SER A 40 7.29 -18.43 -7.09
C SER A 40 8.05 -18.65 -5.78
N VAL A 41 7.56 -18.08 -4.67
CA VAL A 41 8.18 -18.21 -3.34
C VAL A 41 7.48 -19.26 -2.48
N SER A 42 8.11 -19.65 -1.37
CA SER A 42 7.49 -20.60 -0.44
C SER A 42 6.24 -20.01 0.24
N PRO A 43 5.28 -20.85 0.67
CA PRO A 43 4.10 -20.38 1.41
C PRO A 43 4.43 -19.57 2.68
N ALA A 44 5.59 -19.82 3.30
CA ALA A 44 6.04 -19.08 4.47
C ALA A 44 6.50 -17.65 4.11
N GLU A 45 7.31 -17.51 3.06
CA GLU A 45 7.76 -16.20 2.54
C GLU A 45 6.58 -15.39 2.01
N GLU A 46 5.63 -16.04 1.32
CA GLU A 46 4.41 -15.41 0.82
C GLU A 46 3.57 -14.82 1.97
N ARG A 47 3.37 -15.59 3.05
CA ARG A 47 2.66 -15.14 4.24
C ARG A 47 3.39 -13.98 4.95
N ALA A 48 4.70 -14.08 5.10
CA ALA A 48 5.51 -13.04 5.73
C ALA A 48 5.44 -11.72 4.93
N TRP A 49 5.51 -11.81 3.61
CA TRP A 49 5.38 -10.65 2.73
C TRP A 49 3.98 -10.01 2.83
N ARG A 50 2.90 -10.81 2.80
CA ARG A 50 1.53 -10.30 2.98
C ARG A 50 1.33 -9.59 4.32
N ARG A 51 1.91 -10.15 5.38
CA ARG A 51 1.85 -9.58 6.73
C ARG A 51 2.50 -8.19 6.75
N ARG A 52 3.68 -8.05 6.16
CA ARG A 52 4.43 -6.81 6.05
C ARG A 52 3.68 -5.73 5.24
N LEU A 53 3.11 -6.11 4.10
CA LEU A 53 2.27 -5.19 3.31
C LEU A 53 1.10 -4.66 4.13
N LEU A 54 0.41 -5.55 4.86
CA LEU A 54 -0.74 -5.18 5.67
C LEU A 54 -0.34 -4.28 6.85
N GLU A 55 0.77 -4.59 7.53
CA GLU A 55 1.31 -3.77 8.61
C GLU A 55 1.64 -2.35 8.12
N ARG A 56 2.28 -2.21 6.96
CA ARG A 56 2.53 -0.89 6.36
C ARG A 56 1.24 -0.17 5.96
N ALA A 57 0.23 -0.89 5.48
CA ALA A 57 -1.07 -0.29 5.17
C ALA A 57 -1.80 0.22 6.42
N LEU A 58 -1.70 -0.50 7.54
CA LEU A 58 -2.23 -0.09 8.84
C LEU A 58 -1.46 1.12 9.41
N GLU A 59 -0.15 1.16 9.24
CA GLU A 59 0.66 2.33 9.58
C GLU A 59 0.24 3.54 8.72
N ALA A 60 0.13 3.35 7.40
CA ALA A 60 -0.27 4.41 6.49
C ALA A 60 -1.63 5.00 6.86
N ILE A 61 -2.67 4.16 6.99
CA ILE A 61 -4.05 4.61 7.27
C ILE A 61 -4.18 5.33 8.63
N THR A 62 -3.31 5.04 9.59
CA THR A 62 -3.27 5.70 10.91
C THR A 62 -2.36 6.93 10.94
N THR A 63 -1.50 7.12 9.93
CA THR A 63 -0.60 8.28 9.83
C THR A 63 -1.33 9.49 9.25
N PRO A 64 -1.37 10.65 9.94
CA PRO A 64 -1.88 11.89 9.37
C PRO A 64 -0.98 12.37 8.21
N VAL A 65 -1.59 12.74 7.07
CA VAL A 65 -0.86 13.28 5.91
C VAL A 65 -1.49 14.60 5.47
N LYS A 66 -0.66 15.52 4.97
CA LYS A 66 -1.11 16.82 4.41
C LYS A 66 -1.13 16.83 2.89
N GLU A 67 -0.41 15.91 2.27
CA GLU A 67 -0.26 15.77 0.83
C GLU A 67 -0.16 14.28 0.45
N PRO A 68 -0.40 13.92 -0.82
CA PRO A 68 -0.21 12.55 -1.31
C PRO A 68 1.16 11.99 -0.90
N THR A 69 1.15 10.95 -0.06
CA THR A 69 2.37 10.40 0.55
C THR A 69 2.54 8.94 0.16
N VAL A 70 3.77 8.57 -0.24
CA VAL A 70 4.15 7.17 -0.53
C VAL A 70 4.81 6.55 0.69
N PHE A 71 4.29 5.41 1.13
CA PHE A 71 4.79 4.62 2.25
C PHE A 71 5.48 3.39 1.68
N ALA A 72 6.82 3.39 1.62
CA ALA A 72 7.60 2.26 1.11
C ALA A 72 7.24 0.95 1.84
N VAL A 73 7.50 -0.21 1.25
CA VAL A 73 7.36 -1.51 1.93
C VAL A 73 8.73 -2.17 1.87
N ASP A 74 9.41 -2.20 3.01
CA ASP A 74 10.78 -2.73 3.16
C ASP A 74 10.78 -4.21 3.54
#